data_AF-A0A316BFV1-F1
#
_entry.id   AF-A0A316BFV1-F1
#
_cell.length_a   1.000
_cell.length_b   1.000
_cell.length_c   1.000
_cell.angle_alpha   90.00
_cell.angle_beta   90.00
_cell.angle_gamma   90.00
#
_symmetry.space_group_name_H-M   'P 1'
#
loop_
_entity.id
_entity.type
_entity.pdbx_description
1 polymer ?
#
loop_
_entity_poly.entity_id
_entity_poly.type
_entity_poly.pdbx_seq_one_letter_code
_entity_poly.pdbx_strand_id
1 'polypeptide(L)'
;MRKSQEDLVLTQKQPAWLDTNISNFAFDEEFFQIILFYVFYSPCPKYATQGRTLQFYGWNDKPWKTNRYLKDKLKGDLFGENNHYFRVASQISELPESFHKAELEESFYEHRKTERVAFLNCESNEYISLFHHIRCALAHGRITMFEDNENQDIIFVMENGCDKGKDFQVKARMVLRKSTLLRWAKIITDGPQEQEKDYHREVFQALLENNRLRRKDLISMFKESQYVIDRALDFLKKSNIIVYQNHGKNSWWDVYANNAEKCFA
;
A
#
# COMPACT_ATOMS: atom_id res chain seq x y z
N MET A 1 -28.97 1.62 -10.91
CA MET A 1 -28.51 2.95 -11.39
C MET A 1 -27.84 2.78 -12.74
N ARG A 2 -28.37 3.40 -13.80
CA ARG A 2 -27.65 3.55 -15.07
C ARG A 2 -26.48 4.51 -14.78
N LYS A 3 -25.23 4.04 -14.97
CA LYS A 3 -24.06 4.92 -14.95
C LYS A 3 -24.23 5.92 -16.10
N SER A 4 -24.41 7.20 -15.81
CA SER A 4 -24.34 8.23 -16.84
C SER A 4 -22.92 8.25 -17.40
N GLN A 5 -22.79 8.63 -18.66
CA GLN A 5 -21.50 8.71 -19.36
C GLN A 5 -20.59 9.80 -18.77
N GLU A 6 -21.13 10.68 -17.92
CA GLU A 6 -20.48 11.82 -17.26
C GLU A 6 -19.45 11.42 -16.19
N ASP A 7 -19.56 10.22 -15.62
CA ASP A 7 -18.66 9.75 -14.55
C ASP A 7 -17.37 9.07 -15.06
N LEU A 8 -17.18 9.03 -16.38
CA LEU A 8 -16.09 8.28 -17.02
C LEU A 8 -14.99 9.23 -17.48
N VAL A 9 -13.76 8.92 -17.12
CA VAL A 9 -12.58 9.57 -17.68
C VAL A 9 -12.18 8.82 -18.95
N LEU A 10 -12.36 9.47 -20.09
CA LEU A 10 -12.08 8.92 -21.41
C LEU A 10 -10.91 9.66 -22.05
N THR A 11 -10.00 8.92 -22.68
CA THR A 11 -8.91 9.48 -23.48
C THR A 11 -8.86 8.83 -24.85
N GLN A 12 -8.06 9.37 -25.75
CA GLN A 12 -7.73 8.72 -27.01
C GLN A 12 -6.99 7.40 -26.75
N LYS A 13 -7.18 6.41 -27.64
CA LYS A 13 -6.44 5.15 -27.55
C LYS A 13 -4.93 5.33 -27.74
N GLN A 14 -4.51 6.26 -28.59
CA GLN A 14 -3.11 6.60 -28.84
C GLN A 14 -2.93 8.11 -28.65
N PRO A 15 -2.85 8.59 -27.40
CA PRO A 15 -2.58 10.00 -27.15
C PRO A 15 -1.13 10.33 -27.49
N ALA A 16 -0.88 11.52 -28.05
CA ALA A 16 0.43 11.93 -28.56
C ALA A 16 1.57 11.85 -27.54
N TRP A 17 1.30 11.94 -26.24
CA TRP A 17 2.33 11.82 -25.21
C TRP A 17 2.99 10.43 -25.16
N LEU A 18 2.33 9.38 -25.67
CA LEU A 18 2.92 8.05 -25.81
C LEU A 18 3.99 7.97 -26.91
N ASP A 19 3.96 8.89 -27.88
CA ASP A 19 4.93 8.94 -28.98
C ASP A 19 6.21 9.70 -28.60
N THR A 20 6.35 10.08 -27.33
CA THR A 20 7.57 10.72 -26.82
C THR A 20 8.76 9.78 -26.97
N ASN A 21 9.83 10.25 -27.62
CA ASN A 21 11.07 9.50 -27.75
C ASN A 21 11.70 9.26 -26.38
N ILE A 22 11.82 7.99 -26.01
CA ILE A 22 12.51 7.57 -24.79
C ILE A 22 13.98 7.39 -25.13
N SER A 23 14.85 8.04 -24.36
CA SER A 23 16.28 7.93 -24.57
C SER A 23 16.79 6.54 -24.17
N ASN A 24 17.79 6.03 -24.89
CA ASN A 24 18.29 4.67 -24.70
C ASN A 24 18.85 4.40 -23.30
N PHE A 25 19.31 5.43 -22.58
CA PHE A 25 19.82 5.26 -21.22
C PHE A 25 18.72 4.87 -20.21
N ALA A 26 17.44 5.09 -20.54
CA ALA A 26 16.32 4.66 -19.70
C ALA A 26 16.09 3.13 -19.76
N PHE A 27 16.66 2.44 -20.76
CA PHE A 27 16.55 0.99 -20.94
C PHE A 27 17.79 0.26 -20.40
N ASP A 28 18.01 0.42 -19.09
CA ASP A 28 19.12 -0.16 -18.36
C ASP A 28 18.72 -1.43 -17.57
N GLU A 29 19.67 -1.96 -16.79
CA GLU A 29 19.43 -3.12 -15.92
C GLU A 29 18.34 -2.84 -14.88
N GLU A 30 18.26 -1.60 -14.37
CA GLU A 30 17.23 -1.21 -13.41
C GLU A 30 15.82 -1.26 -14.04
N PHE A 31 15.67 -0.80 -15.29
CA PHE A 31 14.42 -0.97 -16.01
C PHE A 31 14.06 -2.45 -16.18
N PHE A 32 15.05 -3.31 -16.49
CA PHE A 32 14.82 -4.75 -16.55
C PHE A 32 14.36 -5.32 -15.20
N GLN A 33 14.92 -4.87 -14.07
CA GLN A 33 14.48 -5.26 -12.73
C GLN A 33 13.02 -4.84 -12.46
N ILE A 34 12.64 -3.63 -12.87
CA ILE A 34 11.24 -3.15 -12.79
C ILE A 34 10.31 -4.07 -13.58
N ILE A 35 10.67 -4.42 -14.83
CA ILE A 35 9.87 -5.31 -15.66
C ILE A 35 9.75 -6.70 -15.03
N LEU A 36 10.87 -7.28 -14.56
CA LEU A 36 10.85 -8.57 -13.87
C LEU A 36 9.94 -8.54 -12.65
N PHE A 37 10.05 -7.53 -11.80
CA PHE A 37 9.26 -7.46 -10.58
C PHE A 37 7.78 -7.18 -10.84
N TYR A 38 7.43 -6.12 -11.59
CA TYR A 38 6.04 -5.69 -11.73
C TYR A 38 5.25 -6.54 -12.73
N VAL A 39 5.90 -7.04 -13.80
CA VAL A 39 5.21 -7.74 -14.89
C VAL A 39 5.30 -9.26 -14.74
N PHE A 40 6.51 -9.83 -14.67
CA PHE A 40 6.70 -11.28 -14.68
C PHE A 40 6.46 -11.90 -13.30
N TYR A 41 7.11 -11.37 -12.27
CA TYR A 41 7.07 -11.84 -10.89
C TYR A 41 6.13 -11.01 -10.02
N SER A 42 5.10 -10.46 -10.65
CA SER A 42 4.17 -9.51 -10.04
C SER A 42 3.65 -9.98 -8.68
N PRO A 43 3.59 -9.10 -7.66
CA PRO A 43 2.95 -9.40 -6.38
C PRO A 43 1.43 -9.56 -6.49
N CYS A 44 0.87 -9.36 -7.68
CA CYS A 44 -0.54 -9.56 -8.01
C CYS A 44 -0.73 -10.87 -8.79
N PRO A 45 -0.75 -12.05 -8.12
CA PRO A 45 -0.66 -13.38 -8.76
C PRO A 45 -1.80 -13.66 -9.75
N LYS A 46 -2.96 -13.01 -9.55
CA LYS A 46 -4.12 -13.13 -10.45
C LYS A 46 -3.80 -12.71 -11.90
N TYR A 47 -2.74 -11.93 -12.13
CA TYR A 47 -2.42 -11.34 -13.44
C TYR A 47 -1.03 -11.71 -13.96
N ALA A 48 -0.35 -12.65 -13.30
CA ALA A 48 0.98 -13.13 -13.70
C ALA A 48 1.13 -14.62 -13.36
N THR A 49 1.36 -15.46 -14.37
CA THR A 49 1.57 -16.91 -14.19
C THR A 49 2.75 -17.23 -13.29
N GLN A 50 3.80 -16.39 -13.33
CA GLN A 50 4.97 -16.48 -12.46
C GLN A 50 4.88 -15.52 -11.26
N GLY A 51 3.69 -15.04 -10.91
CA GLY A 51 3.48 -14.07 -9.84
C GLY A 51 4.01 -14.56 -8.50
N ARG A 52 4.64 -13.66 -7.74
CA ARG A 52 5.23 -13.96 -6.43
C ARG A 52 4.52 -13.14 -5.37
N THR A 53 3.65 -13.80 -4.60
CA THR A 53 2.85 -13.14 -3.56
C THR A 53 3.74 -12.54 -2.46
N LEU A 54 3.16 -11.74 -1.57
CA LEU A 54 3.90 -11.25 -0.41
C LEU A 54 4.40 -12.42 0.47
N GLN A 55 3.61 -13.48 0.61
CA GLN A 55 4.02 -14.69 1.33
C GLN A 55 5.23 -15.38 0.70
N PHE A 56 5.39 -15.32 -0.63
CA PHE A 56 6.60 -15.83 -1.30
C PHE A 56 7.87 -15.13 -0.77
N TYR A 57 7.78 -13.85 -0.45
CA TYR A 57 8.88 -13.05 0.11
C TYR A 57 8.88 -13.02 1.65
N GLY A 58 8.20 -13.97 2.31
CA GLY A 58 8.24 -14.11 3.77
C GLY A 58 7.36 -13.13 4.55
N TRP A 59 6.50 -12.36 3.88
CA TRP A 59 5.51 -11.52 4.57
C TRP A 59 4.37 -12.38 5.16
N ASN A 60 3.91 -12.00 6.36
CA ASN A 60 2.79 -12.65 7.05
C ASN A 60 1.47 -12.61 6.22
N ASP A 61 0.50 -13.47 6.55
CA ASP A 61 -0.81 -13.56 5.88
C ASP A 61 -1.62 -12.26 5.86
N LYS A 62 -1.34 -11.35 6.79
CA LYS A 62 -2.02 -10.06 6.93
C LYS A 62 -1.00 -8.93 7.00
N PRO A 63 -0.13 -8.77 5.98
CA PRO A 63 1.02 -7.87 6.05
C PRO A 63 0.58 -6.41 6.17
N TRP A 64 -0.67 -6.11 5.82
CA TRP A 64 -1.28 -4.79 5.91
C TRP A 64 -1.87 -4.45 7.28
N LYS A 65 -2.18 -5.45 8.12
CA LYS A 65 -2.81 -5.25 9.44
C LYS A 65 -1.81 -5.20 10.58
N THR A 66 -0.75 -5.99 10.48
CA THR A 66 0.33 -6.10 11.46
C THR A 66 1.52 -5.24 11.14
N ASN A 67 1.88 -5.19 9.85
CA ASN A 67 3.08 -4.49 9.44
C ASN A 67 2.64 -3.09 9.04
N ARG A 68 2.31 -2.28 10.06
CA ARG A 68 2.42 -0.82 9.91
C ARG A 68 3.69 -0.48 9.12
N TYR A 69 4.79 -1.17 9.43
CA TYR A 69 6.04 -1.16 8.67
C TYR A 69 5.91 -1.33 7.15
N LEU A 70 5.12 -2.26 6.59
CA LEU A 70 5.10 -2.40 5.13
C LEU A 70 4.42 -1.19 4.48
N LYS A 71 3.25 -0.80 5.00
CA LYS A 71 2.54 0.39 4.53
C LYS A 71 3.42 1.64 4.69
N ASP A 72 4.05 1.79 5.85
CA ASP A 72 4.88 2.94 6.18
C ASP A 72 6.19 2.95 5.37
N LYS A 73 6.80 1.79 5.09
CA LYS A 73 7.96 1.67 4.19
C LYS A 73 7.61 2.02 2.74
N LEU A 74 6.43 1.60 2.27
CA LEU A 74 5.96 1.91 0.92
C LEU A 74 5.52 3.38 0.78
N LYS A 75 4.86 3.95 1.81
CA LYS A 75 4.55 5.38 1.84
C LYS A 75 5.82 6.22 1.95
N GLY A 76 6.73 5.82 2.85
CA GLY A 76 7.96 6.53 3.19
C GLY A 76 7.74 8.04 3.32
N ASP A 77 8.77 8.79 2.92
CA ASP A 77 8.70 10.25 2.75
C ASP A 77 8.06 10.65 1.41
N LEU A 78 7.75 9.69 0.53
CA LEU A 78 7.37 9.94 -0.86
C LEU A 78 6.14 10.83 -1.01
N PHE A 79 5.16 10.60 -0.15
CA PHE A 79 3.92 11.36 -0.09
C PHE A 79 3.74 12.08 1.25
N GLY A 80 4.80 12.24 2.05
CA GLY A 80 4.78 12.67 3.45
C GLY A 80 3.77 13.78 3.78
N GLU A 81 4.16 15.04 3.60
CA GLU A 81 3.23 16.18 3.74
C GLU A 81 2.28 16.29 2.53
N ASN A 82 2.65 15.67 1.41
CA ASN A 82 1.91 15.70 0.14
C ASN A 82 0.96 14.49 -0.03
N ASN A 83 0.27 14.08 1.04
CA ASN A 83 -0.60 12.90 1.01
C ASN A 83 -1.75 13.05 0.00
N HIS A 84 -2.06 14.27 -0.46
CA HIS A 84 -3.05 14.51 -1.50
C HIS A 84 -2.64 13.97 -2.88
N TYR A 85 -1.36 13.69 -3.11
CA TYR A 85 -0.87 13.08 -4.35
C TYR A 85 -0.95 11.55 -4.36
N PHE A 86 -1.41 10.90 -3.29
CA PHE A 86 -1.76 9.48 -3.28
C PHE A 86 -3.28 9.32 -3.15
N ARG A 87 -3.98 9.09 -4.27
CA ARG A 87 -5.44 9.00 -4.31
C ARG A 87 -5.93 7.63 -4.74
N VAL A 88 -6.88 7.12 -3.97
CA VAL A 88 -7.51 5.83 -4.19
C VAL A 88 -9.02 6.06 -4.31
N ALA A 89 -9.57 5.83 -5.49
CA ALA A 89 -11.00 5.87 -5.74
C ALA A 89 -11.60 4.49 -5.44
N SER A 90 -12.70 4.43 -4.69
CA SER A 90 -13.38 3.15 -4.40
C SER A 90 -14.32 2.74 -5.54
N GLN A 91 -14.75 3.72 -6.34
CA GLN A 91 -15.65 3.53 -7.47
C GLN A 91 -15.23 4.44 -8.63
N ILE A 92 -15.64 4.05 -9.84
CA ILE A 92 -15.26 4.76 -11.08
C ILE A 92 -15.70 6.23 -11.06
N SER A 93 -16.85 6.55 -10.48
CA SER A 93 -17.39 7.92 -10.38
C SER A 93 -16.54 8.85 -9.50
N GLU A 94 -15.66 8.31 -8.65
CA GLU A 94 -14.74 9.10 -7.80
C GLU A 94 -13.40 9.38 -8.51
N LEU A 95 -13.14 8.77 -9.67
CA LEU A 95 -11.89 8.96 -10.41
C LEU A 95 -11.68 10.40 -10.88
N PRO A 96 -12.67 11.11 -11.46
CA PRO A 96 -12.48 12.50 -11.88
C PRO A 96 -11.99 13.39 -10.73
N GLU A 97 -12.65 13.31 -9.57
CA GLU A 97 -12.26 14.08 -8.38
C GLU A 97 -10.89 13.64 -7.83
N SER A 98 -10.59 12.34 -7.87
CA SER A 98 -9.29 11.81 -7.44
C SER A 98 -8.15 12.29 -8.34
N PHE A 99 -8.37 12.35 -9.66
CA PHE A 99 -7.41 12.92 -10.60
C PHE A 99 -7.22 14.41 -10.33
N HIS A 100 -8.32 15.16 -10.17
CA HIS A 100 -8.24 16.59 -9.88
C HIS A 100 -7.43 16.89 -8.61
N LYS A 101 -7.74 16.21 -7.50
CA LYS A 101 -7.04 16.40 -6.22
C LYS A 101 -5.57 15.99 -6.24
N ALA A 102 -5.18 15.12 -7.17
CA ALA A 102 -3.80 14.69 -7.35
C ALA A 102 -3.11 15.42 -8.51
N GLU A 103 -3.77 16.38 -9.17
CA GLU A 103 -3.30 17.11 -10.36
C GLU A 103 -2.97 16.18 -11.55
N LEU A 104 -3.72 15.07 -11.67
CA LEU A 104 -3.54 14.02 -12.68
C LEU A 104 -4.60 14.07 -13.79
N GLU A 105 -5.11 15.26 -14.15
CA GLU A 105 -6.01 15.46 -15.28
C GLU A 105 -5.30 15.30 -16.64
N GLU A 106 -5.90 15.80 -17.73
CA GLU A 106 -5.48 15.47 -19.09
C GLU A 106 -4.00 15.79 -19.41
N SER A 107 -3.46 16.89 -18.87
CA SER A 107 -2.06 17.32 -19.06
C SER A 107 -1.10 16.81 -17.99
N PHE A 108 -1.45 15.75 -17.25
CA PHE A 108 -0.60 15.24 -16.16
C PHE A 108 0.83 14.87 -16.58
N TYR A 109 1.02 14.54 -17.85
CA TYR A 109 2.31 14.22 -18.44
C TYR A 109 3.21 15.46 -18.61
N GLU A 110 2.72 16.68 -18.45
CA GLU A 110 3.51 17.93 -18.54
C GLU A 110 4.14 18.31 -17.20
N HIS A 111 3.44 18.06 -16.08
CA HIS A 111 3.89 18.40 -14.73
C HIS A 111 4.48 17.18 -14.01
N ARG A 112 5.73 16.86 -14.33
CA ARG A 112 6.33 15.56 -13.99
C ARG A 112 7.23 15.54 -12.76
N LYS A 113 7.59 16.73 -12.24
CA LYS A 113 8.59 16.87 -11.15
C LYS A 113 8.13 16.30 -9.82
N THR A 114 6.82 16.21 -9.62
CA THR A 114 6.21 15.70 -8.39
C THR A 114 5.66 14.30 -8.64
N GLU A 115 5.94 13.38 -7.74
CA GLU A 115 5.39 12.02 -7.81
C GLU A 115 3.95 12.01 -7.31
N ARG A 116 3.08 11.36 -8.08
CA ARG A 116 1.63 11.42 -7.87
C ARG A 116 0.95 10.24 -8.52
N VAL A 117 -0.02 9.68 -7.81
CA VAL A 117 -0.80 8.53 -8.24
C VAL A 117 -2.27 8.74 -7.89
N ALA A 118 -3.14 8.44 -8.84
CA ALA A 118 -4.57 8.36 -8.63
C ALA A 118 -5.10 7.14 -9.38
N PHE A 119 -5.83 6.27 -8.69
CA PHE A 119 -6.24 4.99 -9.26
C PHE A 119 -7.51 4.43 -8.62
N LEU A 120 -8.18 3.56 -9.37
CA LEU A 120 -9.33 2.79 -8.89
C LEU A 120 -8.86 1.61 -8.03
N ASN A 121 -9.38 1.46 -6.82
CA ASN A 121 -9.13 0.27 -6.03
C ASN A 121 -9.79 -0.96 -6.69
N CYS A 122 -8.99 -1.91 -7.16
CA CYS A 122 -9.47 -3.12 -7.83
C CYS A 122 -9.04 -4.42 -7.12
N GLU A 123 -8.29 -4.29 -6.03
CA GLU A 123 -7.78 -5.38 -5.20
C GLU A 123 -8.17 -5.17 -3.73
N SER A 124 -7.87 -6.16 -2.89
CA SER A 124 -8.19 -6.10 -1.45
C SER A 124 -7.37 -5.07 -0.65
N ASN A 125 -6.32 -4.51 -1.25
CA ASN A 125 -5.43 -3.53 -0.64
C ASN A 125 -4.98 -2.47 -1.66
N GLU A 126 -4.88 -1.21 -1.24
CA GLU A 126 -4.54 -0.07 -2.10
C GLU A 126 -3.18 -0.20 -2.81
N TYR A 127 -2.15 -0.77 -2.16
CA TYR A 127 -0.84 -0.94 -2.77
C TYR A 127 -0.83 -2.09 -3.77
N ILE A 128 -1.56 -3.18 -3.50
CA ILE A 128 -1.73 -4.26 -4.47
C ILE A 128 -2.50 -3.75 -5.70
N SER A 129 -3.52 -2.92 -5.49
CA SER A 129 -4.20 -2.22 -6.58
C SER A 129 -3.23 -1.34 -7.37
N LEU A 130 -2.42 -0.52 -6.70
CA LEU A 130 -1.40 0.29 -7.37
C LEU A 130 -0.42 -0.55 -8.19
N PHE A 131 0.12 -1.62 -7.62
CA PHE A 131 1.04 -2.53 -8.32
C PHE A 131 0.38 -3.22 -9.52
N HIS A 132 -0.91 -3.56 -9.41
CA HIS A 132 -1.69 -4.03 -10.55
C HIS A 132 -1.78 -2.95 -11.65
N HIS A 133 -2.02 -1.69 -11.29
CA HIS A 133 -2.09 -0.61 -12.28
C HIS A 133 -0.75 -0.35 -12.97
N ILE A 134 0.36 -0.38 -12.22
CA ILE A 134 1.72 -0.28 -12.76
C ILE A 134 2.00 -1.44 -13.72
N ARG A 135 1.71 -2.69 -13.30
CA ARG A 135 1.87 -3.88 -14.15
C ARG A 135 1.13 -3.75 -15.47
N CYS A 136 -0.12 -3.30 -15.43
CA CYS A 136 -0.94 -3.17 -16.64
C CYS A 136 -0.45 -2.05 -17.56
N ALA A 137 -0.03 -0.91 -17.01
CA ALA A 137 0.56 0.16 -17.81
C ALA A 137 1.84 -0.30 -18.52
N LEU A 138 2.75 -0.96 -17.79
CA LEU A 138 3.99 -1.54 -18.34
C LEU A 138 3.72 -2.60 -19.40
N ALA A 139 2.86 -3.58 -19.10
CA ALA A 139 2.58 -4.69 -19.99
C ALA A 139 1.83 -4.30 -21.27
N HIS A 140 1.01 -3.23 -21.22
CA HIS A 140 0.25 -2.74 -22.38
C HIS A 140 0.93 -1.56 -23.08
N GLY A 141 2.12 -1.14 -22.63
CA GLY A 141 2.88 -0.07 -23.27
C GLY A 141 2.26 1.32 -23.13
N ARG A 142 1.39 1.55 -22.14
CA ARG A 142 0.82 2.88 -21.85
C ARG A 142 1.72 3.65 -20.88
N ILE A 143 2.94 3.85 -21.31
CA ILE A 143 4.05 4.40 -20.54
C ILE A 143 4.89 5.29 -21.45
N THR A 144 5.36 6.40 -20.89
CA THR A 144 6.53 7.13 -21.42
C THR A 144 7.49 7.46 -20.28
N MET A 145 8.71 7.86 -20.62
CA MET A 145 9.78 8.13 -19.67
C MET A 145 10.48 9.46 -19.99
N PHE A 146 10.88 10.18 -18.95
CA PHE A 146 11.57 11.47 -19.07
C PHE A 146 12.79 11.53 -18.15
N GLU A 147 13.84 12.20 -18.59
CA GLU A 147 14.98 12.58 -17.75
C GLU A 147 14.55 13.49 -16.59
N ASP A 148 14.99 13.16 -15.38
CA ASP A 148 14.93 14.03 -14.20
C ASP A 148 16.35 14.49 -13.86
N ASN A 149 16.81 15.53 -14.54
CA ASN A 149 18.16 16.07 -14.37
C ASN A 149 18.44 16.60 -12.95
N GLU A 150 17.40 17.01 -12.21
CA GLU A 150 17.53 17.53 -10.85
C GLU A 150 17.86 16.41 -9.86
N ASN A 151 17.23 15.24 -10.04
CA ASN A 151 17.41 14.08 -9.15
C ASN A 151 18.33 13.00 -9.72
N GLN A 152 18.85 13.21 -10.94
CA GLN A 152 19.62 12.22 -11.70
C GLN A 152 18.87 10.89 -11.85
N ASP A 153 17.58 10.98 -12.22
CA ASP A 153 16.65 9.83 -12.26
C ASP A 153 15.84 9.82 -13.56
N ILE A 154 14.95 8.83 -13.70
CA ILE A 154 13.94 8.73 -14.76
C ILE A 154 12.54 8.84 -14.15
N ILE A 155 11.72 9.70 -14.75
CA ILE A 155 10.30 9.80 -14.43
C ILE A 155 9.49 8.95 -15.39
N PHE A 156 8.73 8.01 -14.84
CA PHE A 156 7.74 7.18 -15.51
C PHE A 156 6.40 7.90 -15.48
N VAL A 157 5.82 8.14 -16.65
CA VAL A 157 4.45 8.62 -16.81
C VAL A 157 3.62 7.48 -17.37
N MET A 158 2.61 7.06 -16.62
CA MET A 158 1.88 5.82 -16.88
C MET A 158 0.37 6.04 -16.81
N GLU A 159 -0.36 5.35 -17.68
CA GLU A 159 -1.82 5.31 -17.68
C GLU A 159 -2.31 3.85 -17.76
N ASN A 160 -3.22 3.45 -16.87
CA ASN A 160 -3.90 2.14 -16.97
C ASN A 160 -5.41 2.35 -17.14
N GLY A 161 -6.07 1.41 -17.82
CA GLY A 161 -7.47 1.49 -18.18
C GLY A 161 -7.90 0.31 -19.05
N CYS A 162 -8.98 0.49 -19.80
CA CYS A 162 -9.45 -0.50 -20.75
C CYS A 162 -10.10 0.17 -21.96
N ASP A 163 -10.06 -0.51 -23.10
CA ASP A 163 -10.74 -0.06 -24.31
C ASP A 163 -12.25 0.09 -24.09
N LYS A 164 -12.80 1.19 -24.60
CA LYS A 164 -14.23 1.51 -24.56
C LYS A 164 -14.67 2.06 -25.90
N GLY A 165 -14.92 1.14 -26.84
CA GLY A 165 -15.27 1.50 -28.21
C GLY A 165 -14.10 2.18 -28.92
N LYS A 166 -14.30 3.43 -29.37
CA LYS A 166 -13.25 4.25 -29.98
C LYS A 166 -12.33 4.94 -28.97
N ASP A 167 -12.75 5.00 -27.71
CA ASP A 167 -12.03 5.68 -26.64
C ASP A 167 -11.34 4.68 -25.71
N PHE A 168 -10.51 5.20 -24.81
CA PHE A 168 -9.87 4.46 -23.73
C PHE A 168 -10.43 4.95 -22.40
N GLN A 169 -10.97 4.03 -21.58
CA GLN A 169 -11.45 4.38 -20.25
C GLN A 169 -10.31 4.30 -19.24
N VAL A 170 -9.91 5.45 -18.70
CA VAL A 170 -8.83 5.56 -17.72
C VAL A 170 -9.30 5.03 -16.35
N LYS A 171 -8.44 4.26 -15.70
CA LYS A 171 -8.62 3.73 -14.33
C LYS A 171 -7.48 4.10 -13.40
N ALA A 172 -6.33 4.50 -13.93
CA ALA A 172 -5.23 5.02 -13.14
C ALA A 172 -4.33 5.92 -13.99
N ARG A 173 -3.76 6.93 -13.33
CA ARG A 173 -2.67 7.77 -13.84
C ARG A 173 -1.60 7.86 -12.76
N MET A 174 -0.35 7.74 -13.18
CA MET A 174 0.80 7.68 -12.27
C MET A 174 1.96 8.45 -12.89
N VAL A 175 2.59 9.30 -12.08
CA VAL A 175 3.90 9.90 -12.32
C VAL A 175 4.79 9.44 -11.19
N LEU A 176 5.79 8.61 -11.49
CA LEU A 176 6.65 7.96 -10.49
C LEU A 176 8.09 7.96 -10.97
N ARG A 177 9.05 8.04 -10.06
CA ARG A 177 10.47 7.88 -10.41
C ARG A 177 10.86 6.40 -10.52
N LYS A 178 11.89 6.11 -11.32
CA LYS A 178 12.50 4.79 -11.44
C LYS A 178 13.00 4.32 -10.07
N SER A 179 13.71 5.18 -9.34
CA SER A 179 14.18 4.89 -7.99
C SER A 179 13.04 4.52 -7.01
N THR A 180 11.86 5.11 -7.17
CA THR A 180 10.66 4.76 -6.38
C THR A 180 10.16 3.37 -6.69
N LEU A 181 10.04 3.02 -7.97
CA LEU A 181 9.62 1.69 -8.40
C LEU A 181 10.61 0.62 -7.90
N LEU A 182 11.92 0.87 -8.01
CA LEU A 182 12.96 -0.02 -7.50
C LEU A 182 12.92 -0.15 -5.97
N ARG A 183 12.76 0.96 -5.26
CA ARG A 183 12.65 0.95 -3.79
C ARG A 183 11.45 0.13 -3.33
N TRP A 184 10.29 0.28 -3.97
CA TRP A 184 9.12 -0.54 -3.67
C TRP A 184 9.36 -2.02 -3.98
N ALA A 185 9.96 -2.34 -5.13
CA ALA A 185 10.34 -3.71 -5.46
C ALA A 185 11.27 -4.31 -4.39
N LYS A 186 12.29 -3.55 -3.97
CA LYS A 186 13.23 -3.94 -2.92
C LYS A 186 12.54 -4.18 -1.58
N ILE A 187 11.70 -3.26 -1.12
CA ILE A 187 10.93 -3.42 0.14
C ILE A 187 10.15 -4.73 0.12
N ILE A 188 9.48 -5.03 -0.98
CA ILE A 188 8.67 -6.25 -1.09
C ILE A 188 9.55 -7.49 -1.11
N THR A 189 10.62 -7.50 -1.90
CA THR A 189 11.49 -8.67 -2.10
C THR A 189 12.38 -8.99 -0.91
N ASP A 190 12.80 -7.97 -0.14
CA ASP A 190 13.59 -8.13 1.08
C ASP A 190 12.78 -8.81 2.19
N GLY A 191 11.45 -8.71 2.16
CA GLY A 191 10.59 -9.25 3.21
C GLY A 191 10.66 -8.47 4.53
N PRO A 192 10.05 -8.99 5.61
CA PRO A 192 10.10 -8.35 6.92
C PRO A 192 11.53 -8.33 7.48
N GLN A 193 12.12 -7.14 7.61
CA GLN A 193 13.48 -6.93 8.12
C GLN A 193 13.58 -6.94 9.65
N GLU A 194 12.47 -6.74 10.35
CA GLU A 194 12.39 -6.70 11.81
C GLU A 194 11.34 -7.71 12.28
N GLN A 195 11.59 -8.38 13.41
CA GLN A 195 10.55 -9.17 14.06
C GLN A 195 9.43 -8.23 14.53
N GLU A 196 8.19 -8.62 14.27
CA GLU A 196 7.04 -7.93 14.82
C GLU A 196 7.15 -7.97 16.35
N LYS A 197 7.17 -6.79 17.00
CA LYS A 197 7.20 -6.73 18.46
C LYS A 197 6.01 -7.49 19.02
N ASP A 198 6.30 -8.51 19.82
CA ASP A 198 5.29 -9.21 20.59
C ASP A 198 5.02 -8.40 21.86
N TYR A 199 3.80 -7.86 21.98
CA TYR A 199 3.35 -7.09 23.14
C TYR A 199 2.69 -7.95 24.23
N HIS A 200 2.64 -9.28 24.09
CA HIS A 200 1.99 -10.16 25.06
C HIS A 200 2.53 -9.96 26.47
N ARG A 201 3.87 -9.89 26.62
CA ARG A 201 4.52 -9.74 27.93
C ARG A 201 4.31 -8.35 28.49
N GLU A 202 4.47 -7.32 27.68
CA GLU A 202 4.36 -5.91 28.08
C GLU A 202 2.93 -5.56 28.48
N VAL A 203 1.93 -6.03 27.72
CA VAL A 203 0.51 -5.87 28.08
C VAL A 203 0.20 -6.63 29.36
N PHE A 204 0.73 -7.84 29.53
CA PHE A 204 0.59 -8.59 30.78
C PHE A 204 1.18 -7.82 31.97
N GLN A 205 2.42 -7.32 31.86
CA GLN A 205 3.07 -6.56 32.92
C GLN A 205 2.29 -5.28 33.26
N ALA A 206 1.83 -4.53 32.25
CA ALA A 206 1.02 -3.34 32.47
C ALA A 206 -0.29 -3.65 33.21
N LEU A 207 -0.94 -4.78 32.89
CA LEU A 207 -2.15 -5.22 33.58
C LEU A 207 -1.87 -5.76 34.99
N LEU A 208 -0.70 -6.35 35.21
CA LEU A 208 -0.25 -6.80 36.53
C LEU A 208 -0.02 -5.59 37.46
N GLU A 209 0.58 -4.52 36.94
CA GLU A 209 0.81 -3.27 37.66
C GLU A 209 -0.49 -2.47 37.88
N ASN A 210 -1.36 -2.42 36.87
CA ASN A 210 -2.63 -1.74 36.96
C ASN A 210 -3.72 -2.51 36.21
N ASN A 211 -4.47 -3.30 36.97
CA ASN A 211 -5.50 -4.16 36.42
C ASN A 211 -6.79 -3.42 35.99
N ARG A 212 -6.85 -2.09 36.14
CA ARG A 212 -7.98 -1.26 35.68
C ARG A 212 -7.73 -0.59 34.34
N LEU A 213 -6.57 -0.80 33.72
CA LEU A 213 -6.26 -0.26 32.39
C LEU A 213 -7.29 -0.74 31.37
N ARG A 214 -7.91 0.22 30.67
CA ARG A 214 -8.80 -0.08 29.56
C ARG A 214 -8.00 -0.20 28.29
N ARG A 215 -8.59 -0.82 27.27
CA ARG A 215 -8.02 -0.94 25.92
C ARG A 215 -7.44 0.37 25.39
N LYS A 216 -8.17 1.48 25.53
CA LYS A 216 -7.71 2.81 25.08
C LYS A 216 -6.45 3.29 25.80
N ASP A 217 -6.29 2.92 27.07
CA ASP A 217 -5.15 3.32 27.89
C ASP A 217 -3.91 2.53 27.44
N LEU A 218 -4.06 1.23 27.18
CA LEU A 218 -3.01 0.39 26.59
C LEU A 218 -2.59 0.88 25.19
N ILE A 219 -3.55 1.21 24.32
CA ILE A 219 -3.29 1.79 22.99
C ILE A 219 -2.43 3.06 23.10
N SER A 220 -2.81 3.97 24.01
CA SER A 220 -2.07 5.22 24.25
C SER A 220 -0.68 4.96 24.84
N MET A 221 -0.60 4.08 25.83
CA MET A 221 0.63 3.73 26.56
C MET A 221 1.70 3.15 25.63
N PHE A 222 1.33 2.17 24.79
CA PHE A 222 2.26 1.54 23.87
C PHE A 222 2.42 2.31 22.54
N LYS A 223 1.62 3.36 22.32
CA LYS A 223 1.55 4.10 21.05
C LYS A 223 1.26 3.19 19.85
N GLU A 224 0.50 2.12 20.09
CA GLU A 224 0.26 1.06 19.12
C GLU A 224 -1.14 1.09 18.52
N SER A 225 -1.37 0.27 17.49
CA SER A 225 -2.72 0.13 16.92
C SER A 225 -3.65 -0.63 17.87
N GLN A 226 -4.95 -0.34 17.79
CA GLN A 226 -5.97 -1.15 18.46
C GLN A 226 -5.83 -2.64 18.13
N TYR A 227 -5.52 -2.97 16.88
CA TYR A 227 -5.38 -4.36 16.42
C TYR A 227 -4.25 -5.12 17.15
N VAL A 228 -3.08 -4.48 17.33
CA VAL A 228 -1.93 -5.07 18.05
C VAL A 228 -2.29 -5.33 19.52
N ILE A 229 -2.90 -4.35 20.17
CA ILE A 229 -3.34 -4.48 21.57
C ILE A 229 -4.45 -5.53 21.71
N ASP A 230 -5.41 -5.58 20.79
CA ASP A 230 -6.48 -6.58 20.81
C ASP A 230 -5.94 -7.99 20.64
N ARG A 231 -4.96 -8.20 19.74
CA ARG A 231 -4.29 -9.50 19.61
C ARG A 231 -3.64 -9.92 20.92
N ALA A 232 -2.92 -9.01 21.58
CA ALA A 232 -2.26 -9.33 22.82
C ALA A 232 -3.25 -9.69 23.93
N LEU A 233 -4.32 -8.92 24.08
CA LEU A 233 -5.40 -9.22 25.01
C LEU A 233 -6.08 -10.56 24.68
N ASP A 234 -6.31 -10.86 23.41
CA ASP A 234 -6.93 -12.11 22.98
C ASP A 234 -6.03 -13.32 23.22
N PHE A 235 -4.71 -13.19 23.03
CA PHE A 235 -3.74 -14.22 23.41
C PHE A 235 -3.80 -14.47 24.91
N LEU A 236 -3.68 -13.43 25.73
CA LEU A 236 -3.69 -13.54 27.19
C LEU A 236 -5.01 -14.15 27.72
N LYS A 237 -6.15 -13.79 27.13
CA LYS A 237 -7.45 -14.39 27.46
C LYS A 237 -7.51 -15.88 27.09
N LYS A 238 -7.10 -16.23 25.86
CA LYS A 238 -7.12 -17.62 25.39
C LYS A 238 -6.19 -18.53 26.20
N SER A 239 -5.10 -17.97 26.69
CA SER A 239 -4.14 -18.64 27.58
C SER A 239 -4.58 -18.64 29.04
N ASN A 240 -5.79 -18.15 29.37
CA ASN A 240 -6.30 -18.02 30.74
C ASN A 240 -5.36 -17.24 31.68
N ILE A 241 -4.60 -16.28 31.14
CA ILE A 241 -3.71 -15.40 31.89
C ILE A 241 -4.47 -14.19 32.42
N ILE A 242 -5.47 -13.72 31.66
CA ILE A 242 -6.35 -12.61 32.09
C ILE A 242 -7.82 -12.93 31.85
N VAL A 243 -8.70 -12.36 32.68
CA VAL A 243 -10.16 -12.38 32.50
C VAL A 243 -10.71 -10.97 32.69
N TYR A 244 -11.58 -10.52 31.78
CA TYR A 244 -12.19 -9.19 31.90
C TYR A 244 -13.48 -9.25 32.72
N GLN A 245 -13.53 -8.48 33.80
CA GLN A 245 -14.71 -8.33 34.64
C GLN A 245 -15.47 -7.06 34.26
N ASN A 246 -16.62 -7.23 33.62
CA ASN A 246 -17.41 -6.12 33.12
C ASN A 246 -18.35 -5.56 34.21
N HIS A 247 -17.98 -4.42 34.77
CA HIS A 247 -18.76 -3.67 35.76
C HIS A 247 -18.92 -2.20 35.33
N GLY A 248 -19.08 -1.95 34.03
CA GLY A 248 -19.24 -0.61 33.48
C GLY A 248 -18.03 0.28 33.79
N LYS A 249 -18.25 1.38 34.52
CA LYS A 249 -17.16 2.32 34.90
C LYS A 249 -16.11 1.70 35.82
N ASN A 250 -16.48 0.66 36.57
CA ASN A 250 -15.63 -0.01 37.54
C ASN A 250 -15.10 -1.35 37.01
N SER A 251 -15.04 -1.56 35.70
CA SER A 251 -14.50 -2.81 35.13
C SER A 251 -12.99 -2.96 35.41
N TRP A 252 -12.52 -4.19 35.54
CA TRP A 252 -11.10 -4.52 35.74
C TRP A 252 -10.73 -5.85 35.05
N TRP A 253 -9.45 -6.18 35.08
CA TRP A 253 -8.90 -7.46 34.64
C TRP A 253 -8.49 -8.30 35.85
N ASP A 254 -8.94 -9.53 35.95
CA ASP A 254 -8.28 -10.51 36.80
C ASP A 254 -7.02 -10.98 36.08
N VAL A 255 -5.87 -10.98 36.76
CA VAL A 255 -4.56 -11.30 36.18
C VAL A 255 -3.92 -12.45 36.97
N TYR A 256 -3.62 -13.54 36.28
CA TYR A 256 -3.16 -14.80 36.89
C TYR A 256 -1.68 -15.06 36.59
N ALA A 257 -0.79 -14.52 37.44
CA ALA A 257 0.67 -14.59 37.25
C ALA A 257 1.19 -16.04 37.10
N ASN A 258 0.65 -16.99 37.86
CA ASN A 258 1.06 -18.40 37.81
C ASN A 258 0.80 -19.07 36.45
N ASN A 259 -0.21 -18.58 35.71
CA ASN A 259 -0.52 -19.08 34.36
C ASN A 259 0.41 -18.44 33.33
N ALA A 260 0.81 -17.19 33.55
CA ALA A 260 1.76 -16.47 32.71
C ALA A 260 3.15 -17.13 32.71
N GLU A 261 3.64 -17.56 33.88
CA GLU A 261 4.93 -18.23 34.00
C GLU A 261 5.04 -19.49 33.13
N LYS A 262 3.94 -20.24 32.98
CA LYS A 262 3.90 -21.45 32.14
C LYS A 262 3.78 -21.14 30.64
N CYS A 263 3.16 -20.01 30.29
CA CYS A 263 2.95 -19.62 28.90
C CYS A 263 4.10 -18.78 28.32
N PHE A 264 4.89 -18.14 29.17
CA PHE A 264 6.04 -17.34 28.78
C PHE A 264 7.39 -18.02 29.04
N ALA A 265 7.41 -19.25 29.57
CA ALA A 265 8.60 -20.10 29.61
C ALA A 265 8.94 -20.63 28.22
#